data_AF-A0A3B9ZU46-F1
#
_entry.id   AF-A0A3B9ZU46-F1
#
_cell.length_a   1.000
_cell.length_b   1.000
_cell.length_c   1.000
_cell.angle_alpha   90.00
_cell.angle_beta   90.00
_cell.angle_gamma   90.00
#
_symmetry.space_group_name_H-M   'P 1'
#
loop_
_entity.id
_entity.type
_entity.pdbx_description
1 polymer ?
#
loop_
_entity_poly.entity_id
_entity_poly.type
_entity_poly.pdbx_seq_one_letter_code
_entity_poly.pdbx_strand_id
1 'polypeptide(L)' 'MEIKVLNIAGQETGRTVTLDEQIFGIEPNDHAIYLDVKQILANKRQGTA' A
#
# COMPACT_ATOMS: atom_id res chain seq x y z
N MET A 1 3.50 9.70 -11.01
CA MET A 1 3.30 10.65 -9.88
C MET A 1 4.64 10.99 -9.22
N GLU A 2 5.03 12.27 -9.12
CA GLU A 2 6.30 12.71 -8.50
C GLU A 2 6.09 13.16 -7.03
N ILE A 3 6.91 12.65 -6.11
CA ILE A 3 6.80 12.91 -4.67
C ILE A 3 8.14 13.36 -4.09
N LYS A 4 8.09 14.35 -3.19
CA LYS A 4 9.26 14.85 -2.45
C LYS A 4 9.57 13.98 -1.24
N VAL A 5 10.86 13.71 -1.01
CA VAL A 5 11.31 12.95 0.17
C VAL A 5 11.54 13.90 1.35
N LEU A 6 10.86 13.63 2.46
CA LEU A 6 11.01 14.35 3.73
C LEU A 6 11.95 13.58 4.68
N ASN A 7 12.67 14.30 5.54
CA ASN A 7 13.41 13.70 6.65
C ASN A 7 12.49 13.48 7.86
N ILE A 8 13.00 12.80 8.91
CA ILE A 8 12.23 12.52 10.13
C ILE A 8 11.77 13.77 10.90
N ALA A 9 12.40 14.93 10.64
CA ALA A 9 12.00 16.22 11.20
C ALA A 9 10.98 16.96 10.32
N GLY A 10 10.50 16.34 9.23
CA GLY A 10 9.53 16.90 8.31
C GLY A 10 10.09 17.89 7.29
N GLN A 11 11.42 18.01 7.17
CA GLN A 11 12.06 18.92 6.22
C GLN A 11 12.31 18.23 4.87
N GLU A 12 12.16 18.98 3.78
CA GLU A 12 12.45 18.50 2.42
C GLU A 12 13.95 18.20 2.26
N THR A 13 14.26 17.02 1.74
CA THR A 13 15.64 16.56 1.55
C THR A 13 16.22 16.95 0.19
N GLY A 14 15.45 17.65 -0.65
CA GLY A 14 15.81 18.00 -2.03
C GLY A 14 15.77 16.82 -3.02
N ARG A 15 15.50 15.60 -2.55
CA ARG A 15 15.32 14.41 -3.39
C ARG A 15 13.85 14.26 -3.79
N THR A 16 13.60 13.99 -5.07
CA THR A 16 12.30 13.61 -5.60
C THR A 16 12.33 12.16 -6.08
N VAL A 17 11.20 11.47 -5.94
CA VAL A 17 11.01 10.10 -6.40
C VAL A 17 9.79 10.09 -7.31
N THR A 18 9.94 9.43 -8.46
CA THR A 18 8.81 9.19 -9.37
C THR A 18 8.22 7.82 -9.03
N LEU A 19 6.94 7.81 -8.65
CA LEU A 19 6.15 6.60 -8.51
C LEU A 19 5.48 6.25 -9.84
N ASP A 20 5.52 4.96 -10.17
CA ASP A 20 4.88 4.39 -11.34
C ASP A 20 3.36 4.46 -11.22
N GLU A 21 2.72 5.06 -12.23
CA GLU A 21 1.27 5.24 -12.29
C GLU A 21 0.53 3.92 -12.51
N GLN A 22 1.18 2.93 -13.13
CA GLN A 22 0.60 1.59 -13.31
C GLN A 22 0.41 0.84 -11.99
N ILE A 23 1.09 1.26 -10.93
CA ILE A 23 1.02 0.62 -9.62
C ILE A 23 0.24 1.50 -8.63
N PHE A 24 0.53 2.81 -8.61
CA PHE A 24 0.00 3.72 -7.59
C PHE A 24 -1.16 4.59 -8.08
N GLY A 25 -1.47 4.57 -9.37
CA GLY A 25 -2.55 5.36 -9.99
C GLY A 25 -3.75 4.53 -10.46
N ILE A 26 -3.77 3.23 -10.19
CA ILE A 26 -4.88 2.35 -10.60
C ILE A 26 -6.15 2.62 -9.80
N GLU A 27 -7.30 2.42 -10.44
CA GLU A 27 -8.59 2.41 -9.73
C GLU A 27 -8.66 1.17 -8.83
N PRO A 28 -8.84 1.34 -7.50
CA PRO A 28 -8.90 0.21 -6.58
C PRO A 28 -10.09 -0.71 -6.90
N ASN A 29 -9.84 -2.02 -6.93
CA ASN A 29 -10.92 -3.00 -7.02
C ASN A 29 -11.31 -3.47 -5.61
N ASP A 30 -12.39 -2.92 -5.07
CA ASP A 30 -12.89 -3.22 -3.73
C ASP A 30 -13.15 -4.72 -3.50
N HIS A 31 -13.61 -5.43 -4.53
CA HIS A 31 -13.87 -6.87 -4.42
C HIS A 31 -12.56 -7.67 -4.27
N ALA A 32 -11.53 -7.32 -5.04
CA ALA A 32 -10.22 -7.95 -4.93
C ALA A 32 -9.58 -7.67 -3.56
N ILE A 33 -9.68 -6.43 -3.07
CA ILE A 33 -9.19 -6.04 -1.74
C ILE A 33 -9.90 -6.86 -0.65
N TYR A 34 -11.23 -6.98 -0.73
CA TYR A 34 -12.01 -7.77 0.22
C TYR A 34 -11.58 -9.25 0.24
N LEU A 35 -11.39 -9.86 -0.94
CA LEU A 35 -10.99 -11.27 -1.04
C LEU A 35 -9.61 -11.51 -0.42
N ASP A 36 -8.66 -10.61 -0.65
CA ASP A 36 -7.31 -10.70 -0.08
C ASP A 36 -7.34 -10.62 1.46
N VAL A 37 -8.05 -9.62 2.00
CA VAL A 37 -8.23 -9.48 3.46
C VAL A 37 -8.91 -10.71 4.05
N LYS A 38 -9.98 -11.20 3.42
CA LYS A 38 -10.68 -12.41 3.86
C LYS A 38 -9.75 -13.63 3.89
N GLN A 39 -8.94 -13.82 2.85
CA GLN A 39 -8.00 -14.92 2.76
C GLN A 39 -6.93 -14.83 3.86
N ILE A 40 -6.34 -13.66 4.09
CA ILE A 40 -5.35 -13.42 5.14
C ILE A 40 -5.94 -13.76 6.52
N LEU A 41 -7.16 -13.31 6.80
CA LEU A 41 -7.84 -13.57 8.07
C LEU A 41 -8.18 -15.06 8.26
N ALA A 42 -8.61 -15.74 7.19
CA ALA A 42 -8.85 -17.18 7.23
C ALA A 42 -7.58 -17.98 7.53
N ASN A 43 -6.46 -17.62 6.89
CA ASN A 43 -5.16 -18.27 7.09
C ASN A 43 -4.57 -18.03 8.49
N LYS A 44 -4.93 -16.91 9.13
CA LYS A 44 -4.55 -16.63 10.53
C LYS A 44 -5.32 -17.47 11.55
N ARG A 45 -6.39 -18.17 11.16
CA ARG A 45 -7.20 -18.95 12.09
C ARG A 45 -6.48 -20.24 12.47
N GLN A 46 -6.23 -20.42 13.77
CA GLN A 46 -5.52 -21.60 14.30
C GLN A 46 -6.35 -22.90 14.23
N GLY A 47 -7.69 -22.82 14.34
CA GLY A 47 -8.58 -23.97 14.13
C GLY A 47 -8.56 -25.06 15.21
N THR A 48 -8.35 -24.72 16.48
CA THR A 48 -8.24 -25.67 17.61
C THR A 48 -9.59 -26.06 18.24
N ALA A 49 -10.65 -26.15 17.43
CA ALA A 49 -11.96 -26.61 17.93
C ALA A 49 -11.96 -28.13 18.13
#